data_AF-A0A0D8L4N5-F1
#
_entry.id   AF-A0A0D8L4N5-F1
#
_cell.length_a   1.000
_cell.length_b   1.000
_cell.length_c   1.000
_cell.angle_alpha   90.00
_cell.angle_beta   90.00
_cell.angle_gamma   90.00
#
_symmetry.space_group_name_H-M   'P 1'
#
loop_
_entity.id
_entity.type
_entity.pdbx_description
1 polymer ?
#
loop_
_entity_poly.entity_id
_entity_poly.type
_entity_poly.pdbx_seq_one_letter_code
_entity_poly.pdbx_strand_id
1 'polypeptide(L)'
;MSVKNIEIENSGITVTKNPPAGEVNACKKFTPNKEQLINYFRSAQTSSDMSWDHDYYSSCISYGSLELENGQTGEWRISSSGAGDIRFPDGNYIYLFREKNEWVDSYLCGDEPDC
;
A
#
# COMPACT_ATOMS: atom_id res chain seq x y z
N MET A 1 -1.55 13.60 -4.51
CA MET A 1 -0.22 13.72 -5.16
C MET A 1 -0.32 13.27 -6.61
N SER A 2 0.38 13.89 -7.56
CA SER A 2 0.30 13.50 -8.99
C SER A 2 1.45 12.59 -9.39
N VAL A 3 1.11 11.37 -9.83
CA VAL A 3 2.05 10.32 -10.23
C VAL A 3 2.19 10.31 -11.75
N LYS A 4 3.42 10.40 -12.24
CA LYS A 4 3.78 10.31 -13.65
C LYS A 4 4.02 8.87 -14.09
N ASN A 5 4.76 8.11 -13.29
CA ASN A 5 4.98 6.67 -13.51
C ASN A 5 4.94 5.91 -12.19
N ILE A 6 4.53 4.64 -12.27
CA ILE A 6 4.55 3.73 -11.14
C ILE A 6 4.92 2.32 -11.58
N GLU A 7 5.80 1.70 -10.81
CA GLU A 7 6.18 0.30 -10.93
C GLU A 7 5.81 -0.46 -9.67
N ILE A 8 5.34 -1.69 -9.86
CA ILE A 8 5.02 -2.63 -8.79
C ILE A 8 6.12 -3.67 -8.79
N GLU A 9 6.93 -3.69 -7.74
CA GLU A 9 7.98 -4.70 -7.59
C GLU A 9 7.43 -5.97 -6.98
N ASN A 10 6.55 -5.84 -6.00
CA ASN A 10 5.87 -6.97 -5.39
C ASN A 10 4.49 -6.61 -4.87
N SER A 11 3.62 -7.61 -4.79
CA SER A 11 2.23 -7.43 -4.40
C SER A 11 1.69 -8.68 -3.72
N GLY A 12 0.76 -8.49 -2.79
CA GLY A 12 0.11 -9.57 -2.07
C GLY A 12 1.02 -10.42 -1.19
N ILE A 13 2.08 -9.83 -0.66
CA ILE A 13 2.98 -10.47 0.30
C ILE A 13 2.64 -10.08 1.73
N THR A 14 3.10 -10.86 2.70
CA THR A 14 2.97 -10.52 4.13
C THR A 14 4.30 -10.09 4.73
N VAL A 15 4.26 -9.13 5.65
CA VAL A 15 5.41 -8.75 6.50
C VAL A 15 5.61 -9.66 7.71
N THR A 16 4.66 -10.54 8.00
CA THR A 16 4.73 -11.48 9.12
C THR A 16 5.85 -12.50 8.89
N LYS A 17 6.71 -12.71 9.90
CA LYS A 17 7.76 -13.74 9.85
C LYS A 17 7.13 -15.12 10.04
N ASN A 18 7.37 -16.05 9.10
CA ASN A 18 6.80 -17.40 9.08
C ASN A 18 5.26 -17.38 9.18
N PRO A 19 4.57 -16.74 8.22
CA PRO A 19 3.13 -16.57 8.27
C PRO A 19 2.41 -17.93 8.12
N PRO A 20 1.24 -18.11 8.75
CA PRO A 20 0.38 -19.24 8.46
C PRO A 20 -0.06 -19.23 6.99
N ALA A 21 -0.31 -20.40 6.40
CA ALA A 21 -0.71 -20.51 5.00
C ALA A 21 -1.99 -19.71 4.66
N GLY A 22 -2.91 -19.59 5.63
CA GLY A 22 -4.12 -18.77 5.49
C GLY A 22 -3.80 -17.29 5.24
N GLU A 23 -2.88 -16.71 5.99
CA GLU A 23 -2.45 -15.31 5.81
C GLU A 23 -1.77 -15.11 4.46
N VAL A 24 -0.89 -16.02 4.05
CA VAL A 24 -0.26 -15.98 2.73
C VAL A 24 -1.30 -15.99 1.62
N ASN A 25 -2.33 -16.83 1.74
CA ASN A 25 -3.38 -16.93 0.74
C ASN A 25 -4.32 -15.73 0.75
N ALA A 26 -4.60 -15.15 1.92
CA ALA A 26 -5.35 -13.91 2.04
C ALA A 26 -4.59 -12.77 1.34
N CYS A 27 -3.30 -12.56 1.65
CA CYS A 27 -2.52 -11.48 1.06
C CYS A 27 -2.40 -11.60 -0.46
N LYS A 28 -2.39 -12.81 -1.04
CA LYS A 28 -2.42 -12.98 -2.51
C LYS A 28 -3.63 -12.36 -3.19
N LYS A 29 -4.73 -12.08 -2.46
CA LYS A 29 -5.88 -11.35 -3.00
C LYS A 29 -5.62 -9.84 -3.10
N PHE A 30 -4.64 -9.31 -2.38
CA PHE A 30 -4.22 -7.92 -2.45
C PHE A 30 -3.27 -7.71 -3.64
N THR A 31 -3.85 -7.50 -4.82
CA THR A 31 -3.11 -7.25 -6.07
C THR A 31 -3.57 -5.96 -6.73
N PRO A 32 -3.28 -4.77 -6.14
CA PRO A 32 -3.60 -3.50 -6.76
C PRO A 32 -2.89 -3.36 -8.11
N ASN A 33 -3.58 -2.81 -9.10
CA ASN A 33 -3.01 -2.50 -10.40
C ASN A 33 -2.53 -1.04 -10.47
N LYS A 34 -1.82 -0.70 -11.56
CA LYS A 34 -1.23 0.65 -11.73
C LYS A 34 -2.27 1.77 -11.68
N GLU A 35 -3.46 1.58 -12.26
CA GLU A 35 -4.51 2.59 -12.28
C GLU A 35 -5.07 2.86 -10.87
N GLN A 36 -5.35 1.78 -10.11
CA GLN A 36 -5.80 1.87 -8.72
C GLN A 36 -4.76 2.57 -7.84
N LEU A 37 -3.48 2.27 -8.03
CA LEU A 37 -2.40 2.92 -7.29
C LEU A 37 -2.29 4.40 -7.63
N ILE A 38 -2.32 4.78 -8.92
CA ILE A 38 -2.33 6.19 -9.34
C ILE A 38 -3.50 6.92 -8.68
N ASN A 39 -4.69 6.33 -8.67
CA ASN A 39 -5.85 6.92 -8.02
C ASN A 39 -5.72 6.98 -6.49
N TYR A 40 -5.09 5.99 -5.86
CA TYR A 40 -4.72 6.01 -4.46
C TYR A 40 -3.81 7.21 -4.14
N PHE A 41 -2.65 7.35 -4.80
CA PHE A 41 -1.72 8.45 -4.56
C PHE A 41 -2.34 9.83 -4.84
N ARG A 42 -3.30 9.91 -5.77
CA ARG A 42 -4.05 11.13 -6.04
C ARG A 42 -4.96 11.53 -4.89
N SER A 43 -5.58 10.56 -4.22
CA SER A 43 -6.70 10.78 -3.29
C SER A 43 -6.35 10.51 -1.83
N ALA A 44 -5.21 9.90 -1.55
CA ALA A 44 -4.76 9.60 -0.20
C ALA A 44 -4.47 10.89 0.59
N GLN A 45 -4.80 10.85 1.87
CA GLN A 45 -4.37 11.85 2.84
C GLN A 45 -2.86 11.69 3.05
N THR A 46 -2.14 12.79 3.20
CA THR A 46 -0.69 12.81 3.40
C THR A 46 -0.35 13.35 4.79
N SER A 47 0.64 12.76 5.44
CA SER A 47 1.17 13.24 6.73
C SER A 47 2.70 13.12 6.74
N SER A 48 3.37 14.00 7.49
CA SER A 48 4.79 13.83 7.86
C SER A 48 4.97 12.90 9.06
N ASP A 49 3.88 12.62 9.80
CA ASP A 49 3.87 11.80 10.99
C ASP A 49 3.18 10.45 10.73
N MET A 50 3.73 9.38 11.33
CA MET A 50 3.34 7.97 11.14
C MET A 50 2.01 7.60 11.83
N SER A 51 1.12 8.54 12.09
CA SER A 51 -0.08 8.34 12.93
C SER A 51 -1.02 7.24 12.42
N TRP A 52 -1.06 6.99 11.11
CA TRP A 52 -1.99 6.05 10.48
C TRP A 52 -1.60 4.58 10.64
N ASP A 53 -0.31 4.28 10.79
CA ASP A 53 0.19 2.89 10.82
C ASP A 53 -0.29 2.11 12.04
N HIS A 54 -0.56 2.79 13.15
CA HIS A 54 -1.04 2.14 14.38
C HIS A 54 -2.52 1.76 14.32
N ASP A 55 -3.35 2.61 13.69
CA ASP A 55 -4.81 2.42 13.68
C ASP A 55 -5.27 1.54 12.51
N TYR A 56 -4.48 1.48 11.43
CA TYR A 56 -4.84 0.82 10.18
C TYR A 56 -3.81 -0.22 9.74
N TYR A 57 -3.13 -0.86 10.69
CA TYR A 57 -2.16 -1.90 10.37
C TYR A 57 -2.80 -3.07 9.60
N SER A 58 -2.20 -3.44 8.47
CA SER A 58 -2.43 -4.70 7.78
C SER A 58 -1.08 -5.35 7.46
N SER A 59 -1.00 -6.67 7.63
CA SER A 59 0.23 -7.41 7.29
C SER A 59 0.41 -7.63 5.80
N CYS A 60 -0.66 -7.51 5.00
CA CYS A 60 -0.63 -7.69 3.56
C CYS A 60 -0.18 -6.41 2.86
N ILE A 61 0.94 -6.46 2.12
CA ILE A 61 1.54 -5.29 1.50
C ILE A 61 1.81 -5.46 0.00
N SER A 62 1.95 -4.32 -0.66
CA SER A 62 2.51 -4.16 -2.00
C SER A 62 3.53 -3.02 -1.94
N TYR A 63 4.59 -3.12 -2.73
CA TYR A 63 5.61 -2.08 -2.80
C TYR A 63 6.22 -1.99 -4.20
N GLY A 64 6.89 -0.87 -4.45
CA GLY A 64 7.66 -0.65 -5.67
C GLY A 64 8.20 0.78 -5.71
N SER A 65 8.28 1.34 -6.91
CA SER A 65 8.81 2.68 -7.13
C SER A 65 7.82 3.57 -7.89
N LEU A 66 7.96 4.87 -7.71
CA LEU A 66 7.16 5.88 -8.41
C LEU A 66 8.02 7.06 -8.87
N GLU A 67 7.53 7.73 -9.90
CA GLU A 67 7.98 9.04 -10.34
C GLU A 67 6.79 10.00 -10.27
N LEU A 68 6.98 11.14 -9.63
CA LEU A 68 6.01 12.21 -9.53
C LEU A 68 6.14 13.17 -10.71
N GLU A 69 5.06 13.89 -11.03
CA GLU A 69 5.05 14.88 -12.12
C GLU A 69 6.10 15.99 -11.97
N ASN A 70 6.55 16.26 -10.74
CA ASN A 70 7.62 17.23 -10.47
C ASN A 70 9.05 16.66 -10.64
N GLY A 71 9.17 15.41 -11.10
CA GLY A 71 10.44 14.72 -11.33
C GLY A 71 11.05 14.05 -10.09
N GLN A 72 10.41 14.15 -8.91
CA GLN A 72 10.86 13.39 -7.73
C GLN A 72 10.56 11.90 -7.91
N THR A 73 11.49 11.06 -7.49
CA THR A 73 11.33 9.61 -7.47
C THR A 73 11.40 9.09 -6.03
N GLY A 74 10.69 8.01 -5.76
CA GLY A 74 10.65 7.40 -4.44
C GLY A 74 10.23 5.94 -4.48
N GLU A 75 10.51 5.24 -3.38
CA GLU A 75 10.01 3.91 -3.11
C GLU A 75 8.69 4.04 -2.35
N TRP A 76 7.68 3.28 -2.73
CA TRP A 76 6.41 3.26 -2.02
C TRP A 76 6.12 1.89 -1.45
N ARG A 77 5.42 1.89 -0.32
CA ARG A 77 4.86 0.69 0.31
C ARG A 77 3.44 1.01 0.75
N ILE A 78 2.49 0.15 0.42
CA ILE A 78 1.12 0.25 0.91
C ILE A 78 0.67 -1.08 1.49
N SER A 79 -0.18 -1.02 2.49
CA SER A 79 -0.88 -2.16 3.07
C SER A 79 -2.30 -2.26 2.51
N SER A 80 -2.93 -3.44 2.62
CA SER A 80 -4.26 -3.68 2.07
C SER A 80 -5.35 -2.78 2.66
N SER A 81 -5.17 -2.34 3.90
CA SER A 81 -6.02 -1.37 4.63
C SER A 81 -5.90 0.07 4.11
N GLY A 82 -4.91 0.34 3.25
CA GLY A 82 -4.68 1.65 2.65
C GLY A 82 -3.76 2.56 3.43
N ALA A 83 -3.15 2.11 4.54
CA ALA A 83 -2.00 2.79 5.14
C ALA A 83 -0.75 2.52 4.30
N GLY A 84 0.09 3.54 4.11
CA GLY A 84 1.32 3.40 3.34
C GLY A 84 2.30 4.53 3.55
N ASP A 85 3.43 4.43 2.88
CA ASP A 85 4.51 5.39 2.94
C ASP A 85 5.22 5.52 1.59
N ILE A 86 5.82 6.69 1.36
CA ILE A 86 6.80 6.93 0.31
C ILE A 86 8.10 7.32 0.99
N ARG A 87 9.17 6.60 0.65
CA ARG A 87 10.54 6.93 1.03
C ARG A 87 11.28 7.58 -0.14
N PHE A 88 11.81 8.77 0.08
CA PHE A 88 12.63 9.47 -0.90
C PHE A 88 14.13 9.20 -0.68
N PRO A 89 14.98 9.37 -1.72
CA PRO A 89 16.42 9.12 -1.64
C PRO A 89 17.17 9.99 -0.61
N ASP A 90 16.61 11.14 -0.26
CA ASP A 90 17.14 12.06 0.76
C ASP A 90 16.82 11.61 2.21
N GLY A 91 16.09 10.51 2.36
CA GLY A 91 15.67 9.95 3.65
C GLY A 91 14.35 10.52 4.17
N ASN A 92 13.69 11.42 3.44
CA ASN A 92 12.38 11.92 3.81
C ASN A 92 11.29 10.87 3.57
N TYR A 93 10.26 10.92 4.42
CA TYR A 93 9.08 10.06 4.31
C TYR A 93 7.83 10.91 4.12
N ILE A 94 6.89 10.38 3.34
CA ILE A 94 5.50 10.84 3.33
C ILE A 94 4.63 9.66 3.68
N TYR A 95 3.87 9.77 4.77
CA TYR A 95 2.87 8.78 5.14
C TYR A 95 1.56 9.05 4.42
N LEU A 96 0.89 7.99 4.03
CA LEU A 96 -0.30 7.99 3.20
C LEU A 96 -1.40 7.21 3.88
N PHE A 97 -2.64 7.69 3.75
CA PHE A 97 -3.80 6.93 4.17
C PHE A 97 -5.01 7.16 3.28
N ARG A 98 -5.67 6.07 2.91
CA ARG A 98 -6.98 6.09 2.25
C ARG A 98 -7.80 4.90 2.73
N GLU A 99 -8.92 5.17 3.38
CA GLU A 99 -9.83 4.13 3.90
C GLU A 99 -10.56 3.37 2.78
N LYS A 100 -11.06 4.10 1.77
CA LYS A 100 -11.87 3.51 0.69
C LYS A 100 -11.05 3.30 -0.57
N ASN A 101 -10.52 2.09 -0.71
CA ASN A 101 -9.70 1.69 -1.84
C ASN A 101 -10.49 0.91 -2.88
N GLU A 102 -9.91 0.80 -4.07
CA GLU A 102 -10.52 0.09 -5.21
C GLU A 102 -10.05 -1.37 -5.29
N TRP A 103 -9.35 -1.85 -4.28
CA TRP A 103 -8.87 -3.24 -4.12
C TRP A 103 -9.51 -3.90 -2.90
N VAL A 104 -9.37 -5.22 -2.83
CA VAL A 104 -9.84 -6.04 -1.69
C VAL A 104 -8.90 -5.84 -0.51
N ASP A 105 -9.43 -5.36 0.61
CA ASP A 105 -8.72 -5.41 1.88
C ASP A 105 -8.79 -6.83 2.46
N SER A 106 -7.77 -7.63 2.15
CA SER A 106 -7.75 -9.05 2.49
C SER A 106 -7.44 -9.33 3.96
N TYR A 107 -7.00 -8.32 4.73
CA TYR A 107 -6.74 -8.47 6.15
C TYR A 107 -8.02 -8.50 6.98
N LEU A 108 -9.02 -7.70 6.62
CA LEU A 108 -10.32 -7.67 7.29
C LEU A 108 -11.26 -8.82 6.89
N CYS A 109 -10.98 -9.53 5.79
CA CYS A 109 -11.88 -10.56 5.27
C CYS A 109 -11.79 -11.92 5.99
N GLY A 110 -10.70 -12.22 6.71
CA GLY A 110 -10.55 -13.54 7.35
C GLY A 110 -10.87 -14.71 6.39
N ASP A 111 -11.74 -15.63 6.84
CA ASP A 111 -12.26 -16.77 6.06
C ASP A 111 -13.63 -16.51 5.40
N GLU A 112 -14.15 -15.28 5.40
CA GLU A 112 -15.49 -15.01 4.84
C GLU A 112 -15.50 -15.07 3.30
N PRO A 113 -16.44 -15.83 2.70
CA PRO A 113 -16.47 -16.09 1.25
C PRO A 113 -17.06 -14.95 0.41
N ASP A 114 -17.70 -13.97 1.02
CA ASP A 114 -18.29 -12.79 0.34
C ASP A 114 -17.33 -11.58 0.32
N CYS A 115 -16.04 -11.86 0.49
CA CYS A 115 -14.92 -11.12 -0.07
C CYS A 115 -14.30 -11.87 -1.26
#